data_AF-A0A4Y2I3L6-F1
#
_entry.id   AF-A0A4Y2I3L6-F1
#
_cell.length_a   1.000
_cell.length_b   1.000
_cell.length_c   1.000
_cell.angle_alpha   90.00
_cell.angle_beta   90.00
_cell.angle_gamma   90.00
#
_symmetry.space_group_name_H-M   'P 1'
#
loop_
_entity.id
_entity.type
_entity.pdbx_description
1 polymer ?
#
loop_
_entity_poly.entity_id
_entity_poly.type
_entity_poly.pdbx_seq_one_letter_code
_entity_poly.pdbx_strand_id
1 'polypeptide(L)'
;MIPCIFHNLRNYDGHLIMQGLGKLQDHEISVIPNNMEKYISFSIRRRKENPVTLQFIDSFQFLNTSLQKLVENLDHSKFSIMQRCISSPHRDLLLKKGIYPYEYMSSFSKFEETQLPPRSTFHSFLTNEGISEADYEHAQNVWKCFKIKNLGEYHDLYVKTDVILLSDVFENFRKLTQIFINWIQHTC
;
A
#
# COMPACT_ATOMS: atom_id res chain seq x y z
N MET A 1 -10.16 0.74 19.21
CA MET A 1 -9.67 -0.14 18.13
C MET A 1 -9.13 0.76 17.03
N ILE A 2 -7.95 0.47 16.50
CA ILE A 2 -7.34 1.21 15.39
C ILE A 2 -7.22 0.24 14.21
N PRO A 3 -7.89 0.51 13.07
CA PRO A 3 -7.75 -0.33 11.89
C PRO A 3 -6.40 -0.09 11.20
N CYS A 4 -5.71 -1.17 10.84
CA CYS A 4 -4.51 -1.21 10.03
C CYS A 4 -4.87 -1.80 8.67
N ILE A 5 -5.00 -0.94 7.66
CA ILE A 5 -5.51 -1.33 6.35
C ILE A 5 -4.33 -1.69 5.43
N PHE A 6 -4.41 -2.88 4.85
CA PHE A 6 -3.47 -3.37 3.85
C PHE A 6 -4.25 -3.70 2.58
N HIS A 7 -3.60 -3.67 1.41
CA HIS A 7 -4.23 -4.05 0.16
C HIS A 7 -3.69 -5.40 -0.30
N ASN A 8 -4.54 -6.44 -0.25
CA ASN A 8 -4.19 -7.83 -0.54
C ASN A 8 -3.34 -8.52 0.56
N LEU A 9 -3.60 -8.14 1.82
CA LEU A 9 -2.91 -8.61 3.03
C LEU A 9 -2.77 -10.12 3.08
N ARG A 10 -3.85 -10.85 2.80
CA ARG A 10 -3.93 -12.30 2.99
C ARG A 10 -2.99 -13.10 2.08
N ASN A 11 -2.55 -12.50 0.96
CA ASN A 11 -1.70 -13.15 -0.02
C ASN A 11 -0.22 -12.71 0.09
N TYR A 12 0.04 -11.54 0.69
CA TYR A 12 1.39 -10.99 0.81
C TYR A 12 1.79 -10.86 2.29
N ASP A 13 1.46 -9.77 2.98
CA ASP A 13 2.09 -9.43 4.26
C ASP A 13 1.57 -10.23 5.46
N GLY A 14 0.37 -10.81 5.36
CA GLY A 14 -0.34 -11.40 6.50
C GLY A 14 0.44 -12.49 7.23
N HIS A 15 1.14 -13.35 6.48
CA HIS A 15 1.94 -14.43 7.07
C HIS A 15 3.17 -13.90 7.82
N LEU A 16 3.87 -12.90 7.25
CA LEU A 16 5.03 -12.26 7.87
C LEU A 16 4.64 -11.54 9.16
N ILE A 17 3.53 -10.79 9.12
CA ILE A 17 3.01 -10.09 10.30
C ILE A 17 2.65 -11.11 11.39
N MET A 18 1.89 -12.16 11.06
CA MET A 18 1.51 -13.18 12.03
C MET A 18 2.70 -13.91 12.66
N GLN A 19 3.75 -14.20 11.88
CA GLN A 19 5.02 -14.72 12.40
C GLN A 19 5.69 -13.77 13.39
N GLY A 20 5.64 -12.46 13.13
CA GLY A 20 6.11 -11.44 14.06
C GLY A 20 5.27 -11.37 15.33
N LEU A 21 3.94 -11.35 15.19
CA LEU A 21 3.02 -11.29 16.33
C LEU A 21 3.16 -12.50 17.25
N GLY A 22 3.38 -13.69 16.71
CA GLY A 22 3.59 -14.91 17.49
C GLY A 22 4.82 -14.89 18.41
N LYS A 23 5.76 -13.95 18.19
CA LYS A 23 6.94 -13.76 19.04
C LYS A 23 6.71 -12.78 20.19
N LEU A 24 5.59 -12.04 20.18
CA LEU A 24 5.31 -11.02 21.19
C LEU A 24 4.73 -11.65 22.46
N GLN A 25 5.22 -11.21 23.62
CA GLN A 25 4.67 -11.55 24.93
C GLN A 25 3.63 -10.50 25.36
N ASP A 26 2.75 -10.80 26.32
CA ASP A 26 1.78 -9.86 26.90
C ASP A 26 0.71 -9.27 25.94
N HIS A 27 0.39 -9.98 24.87
CA HIS A 27 -0.67 -9.60 23.92
C HIS A 27 -1.74 -10.68 23.78
N GLU A 28 -2.93 -10.28 23.35
CA GLU A 28 -4.01 -11.17 22.94
C GLU A 28 -4.15 -11.06 21.42
N ILE A 29 -4.09 -12.21 20.73
CA ILE A 29 -4.26 -12.29 19.28
C ILE A 29 -5.61 -12.94 19.01
N SER A 30 -6.44 -12.29 18.19
CA SER A 30 -7.69 -12.84 17.68
C SER A 30 -7.61 -12.95 16.18
N VAL A 31 -8.02 -14.08 15.62
CA VAL A 31 -7.87 -14.39 14.18
C VAL A 31 -9.19 -14.90 13.63
N ILE A 32 -9.56 -14.41 12.46
CA ILE A 32 -10.62 -14.97 11.62
C ILE A 32 -9.93 -15.69 10.45
N PRO A 33 -9.70 -17.01 10.55
CA PRO A 33 -9.04 -17.74 9.49
C PRO A 33 -9.93 -17.91 8.27
N ASN A 34 -9.33 -17.88 7.08
CA ASN A 34 -9.98 -18.30 5.82
C ASN A 34 -9.65 -19.77 5.54
N ASN A 35 -8.38 -20.13 5.69
CA ASN A 35 -7.86 -21.50 5.66
C ASN A 35 -6.61 -21.58 6.57
N MET A 36 -5.85 -22.68 6.51
CA MET A 36 -4.67 -22.87 7.37
C MET A 36 -3.54 -21.86 7.12
N GLU A 37 -3.50 -21.22 5.95
CA GLU A 37 -2.42 -20.31 5.54
C GLU A 37 -2.87 -18.85 5.40
N LYS A 38 -4.17 -18.62 5.19
CA LYS A 38 -4.76 -17.32 4.87
C LYS A 38 -5.73 -16.89 5.95
N TYR A 39 -5.63 -15.63 6.36
CA TYR A 39 -6.48 -15.00 7.36
C TYR A 39 -7.35 -13.93 6.70
N ILE A 40 -8.65 -13.89 7.02
CA ILE A 40 -9.57 -12.83 6.56
C ILE A 40 -9.25 -11.53 7.29
N SER A 41 -9.01 -11.64 8.61
CA SER A 41 -8.77 -10.52 9.51
C SER A 41 -8.11 -11.04 10.78
N PHE A 42 -7.20 -10.27 11.37
CA PHE A 42 -6.61 -10.60 12.67
C PHE A 42 -6.34 -9.32 13.46
N SER A 43 -6.37 -9.42 14.78
CA SER A 43 -6.10 -8.30 15.68
C SER A 43 -5.12 -8.68 16.77
N ILE A 44 -4.40 -7.67 17.24
CA ILE A 44 -3.56 -7.73 18.42
C ILE A 44 -4.03 -6.69 19.42
N ARG A 45 -4.24 -7.14 20.66
CA ARG A 45 -4.62 -6.29 21.79
C ARG A 45 -3.53 -6.33 22.85
N ARG A 46 -3.03 -5.16 23.25
CA ARG A 46 -2.13 -5.03 24.40
C ARG A 46 -2.92 -5.25 25.70
N ARG A 47 -2.46 -6.15 26.56
CA ARG A 47 -3.15 -6.52 27.81
C ARG A 47 -2.91 -5.54 28.96
N LYS A 48 -1.71 -4.95 29.05
CA LYS A 48 -1.30 -4.05 30.13
C LYS A 48 -1.35 -2.58 29.68
N GLU A 49 -1.78 -1.69 30.58
CA GLU A 49 -1.81 -0.23 30.46
C GLU A 49 -2.41 0.33 29.16
N ASN A 50 -3.59 0.96 29.26
CA ASN A 50 -4.35 1.53 28.14
C ASN A 50 -4.55 0.52 26.99
N PRO A 51 -5.53 -0.39 27.09
CA PRO A 51 -5.72 -1.44 26.10
C PRO A 51 -6.00 -0.83 24.71
N VAL A 52 -5.04 -0.97 23.81
CA VAL A 52 -5.17 -0.63 22.40
C VAL A 52 -5.27 -1.94 21.62
N THR A 53 -6.27 -2.02 20.76
CA THR A 53 -6.44 -3.10 19.78
C THR A 53 -6.12 -2.57 18.40
N LEU A 54 -5.11 -3.14 17.75
CA LEU A 54 -4.85 -2.97 16.33
C LEU A 54 -5.60 -4.07 15.57
N GLN A 55 -6.38 -3.69 14.56
CA GLN A 55 -7.17 -4.60 13.74
C GLN A 55 -6.65 -4.56 12.32
N PHE A 56 -6.03 -5.65 11.85
CA PHE A 56 -5.52 -5.76 10.49
C PHE A 56 -6.64 -6.19 9.55
N ILE A 57 -6.80 -5.46 8.46
CA ILE A 57 -7.91 -5.65 7.50
C ILE A 57 -7.35 -5.68 6.09
N ASP A 58 -7.80 -6.67 5.32
CA ASP A 58 -7.51 -6.77 3.89
C ASP A 58 -8.52 -5.97 3.07
N SER A 59 -8.08 -4.84 2.50
CA SER A 59 -8.93 -4.00 1.66
C SER A 59 -9.31 -4.62 0.34
N PHE A 60 -8.58 -5.62 -0.12
CA PHE A 60 -8.92 -6.32 -1.37
C PHE A 60 -10.23 -7.11 -1.28
N GLN A 61 -10.72 -7.42 -0.06
CA GLN A 61 -11.99 -8.11 0.12
C GLN A 61 -13.22 -7.27 -0.26
N PHE A 62 -13.08 -5.94 -0.28
CA PHE A 62 -14.15 -5.00 -0.66
C PHE A 62 -13.76 -4.06 -1.81
N LEU A 63 -12.46 -3.94 -2.11
CA LEU A 63 -11.90 -3.28 -3.29
C LEU A 63 -11.17 -4.32 -4.15
N ASN A 64 -11.92 -5.24 -4.78
CA ASN A 64 -11.43 -6.41 -5.49
C ASN A 64 -10.81 -6.08 -6.87
N THR A 65 -9.82 -5.20 -6.88
CA THR A 65 -9.01 -4.87 -8.05
C THR A 65 -7.71 -4.22 -7.58
N SER A 66 -6.71 -4.14 -8.44
CA SER A 66 -5.41 -3.54 -8.10
C SER A 66 -5.54 -2.09 -7.64
N LEU A 67 -4.67 -1.65 -6.73
CA LEU A 67 -4.56 -0.24 -6.34
C LEU A 67 -4.44 0.71 -7.54
N GLN A 68 -3.70 0.33 -8.58
CA GLN A 68 -3.60 1.11 -9.83
C GLN A 68 -4.98 1.44 -10.40
N LYS A 69 -5.79 0.40 -10.69
CA LYS A 69 -7.15 0.57 -11.20
C LYS A 69 -8.03 1.39 -10.25
N LEU A 70 -7.88 1.25 -8.94
CA LEU A 70 -8.65 2.04 -7.97
C LEU A 70 -8.30 3.53 -8.05
N VAL A 71 -7.01 3.85 -8.19
CA VAL A 71 -6.50 5.21 -8.33
C VAL A 71 -6.92 5.82 -9.66
N GLU A 72 -6.82 5.08 -10.77
CA GLU A 72 -7.26 5.53 -12.11
C GLU A 72 -8.76 5.84 -12.19
N ASN A 73 -9.58 5.16 -11.39
CA ASN A 73 -11.03 5.39 -11.33
C ASN A 73 -11.43 6.53 -10.37
N LEU A 74 -10.49 7.10 -9.63
CA LEU A 74 -10.78 8.14 -8.66
C LEU A 74 -10.53 9.53 -9.28
N ASP A 75 -11.49 10.45 -9.11
CA ASP A 75 -11.35 11.81 -9.60
C ASP A 75 -10.17 12.54 -8.90
N HIS A 76 -9.43 13.35 -9.65
CA HIS A 76 -8.24 14.06 -9.16
C HIS A 76 -8.53 14.94 -7.91
N SER A 77 -9.74 15.48 -7.76
CA SER A 77 -10.13 16.27 -6.58
C SER A 77 -10.21 15.47 -5.29
N LYS A 78 -10.27 14.13 -5.37
CA LYS A 78 -10.46 13.23 -4.24
C LYS A 78 -9.16 12.79 -3.55
N PHE A 79 -8.00 13.19 -4.08
CA PHE A 79 -6.67 12.89 -3.53
C PHE A 79 -6.23 13.89 -2.45
N SER A 80 -7.08 14.08 -1.44
CA SER A 80 -6.87 15.09 -0.39
C SER A 80 -5.68 14.77 0.53
N ILE A 81 -5.41 13.49 0.80
CA ILE A 81 -4.31 13.04 1.65
C ILE A 81 -2.99 13.21 0.90
N MET A 82 -2.94 12.82 -0.38
CA MET A 82 -1.83 13.11 -1.29
C MET A 82 -1.49 14.59 -1.31
N GLN A 83 -2.51 15.46 -1.41
CA GLN A 83 -2.29 16.91 -1.42
C GLN A 83 -1.66 17.43 -0.13
N ARG A 84 -2.06 16.87 1.03
CA ARG A 84 -1.55 17.24 2.35
C ARG A 84 -0.16 16.67 2.65
N CYS A 85 0.12 15.46 2.19
CA CYS A 85 1.33 14.71 2.55
C CYS A 85 2.50 14.94 1.61
N ILE A 86 2.24 15.35 0.36
CA ILE A 86 3.27 15.62 -0.66
C ILE A 86 3.21 17.07 -1.10
N SER A 87 4.15 17.87 -0.62
CA SER A 87 4.36 19.26 -1.04
C SER A 87 5.36 19.32 -2.19
N SER A 88 4.91 18.97 -3.41
CA SER A 88 5.72 19.03 -4.62
C SER A 88 4.88 19.51 -5.81
N PRO A 89 5.41 20.37 -6.69
CA PRO A 89 4.74 20.73 -7.95
C PRO A 89 4.61 19.54 -8.90
N HIS A 90 5.37 18.46 -8.68
CA HIS A 90 5.35 17.23 -9.49
C HIS A 90 4.51 16.11 -8.87
N ARG A 91 3.70 16.42 -7.84
CA ARG A 91 2.89 15.44 -7.12
C ARG A 91 1.98 14.61 -8.02
N ASP A 92 1.49 15.18 -9.12
CA ASP A 92 0.59 14.46 -10.03
C ASP A 92 1.26 13.26 -10.73
N LEU A 93 2.61 13.23 -10.78
CA LEU A 93 3.34 12.05 -11.20
C LEU A 93 3.10 10.85 -10.26
N LEU A 94 2.85 11.12 -8.98
CA LEU A 94 2.60 10.10 -7.95
C LEU A 94 1.15 9.61 -7.91
N LEU A 95 0.27 10.15 -8.76
CA LEU A 95 -1.09 9.65 -8.94
C LEU A 95 -1.14 8.47 -9.91
N LYS A 96 0.00 8.11 -10.53
CA LYS A 96 0.16 6.85 -11.24
C LYS A 96 0.85 5.86 -10.31
N LYS A 97 0.55 4.57 -10.49
CA LYS A 97 1.24 3.52 -9.75
C LYS A 97 2.74 3.62 -10.02
N GLY A 98 3.53 3.61 -8.95
CA GLY A 98 4.98 3.63 -9.06
C GLY A 98 5.51 2.37 -9.77
N ILE A 99 6.65 2.52 -10.44
CA ILE A 99 7.34 1.43 -11.12
C ILE A 99 8.53 1.03 -10.26
N TYR A 100 8.60 -0.23 -9.82
CA TYR A 100 9.59 -0.64 -8.83
C TYR A 100 10.31 -1.93 -9.26
N PRO A 101 11.65 -1.99 -9.19
CA PRO A 101 12.41 -3.15 -9.63
C PRO A 101 12.57 -4.15 -8.47
N TYR A 102 11.49 -4.87 -8.14
CA TYR A 102 11.43 -5.76 -6.96
C TYR A 102 12.58 -6.76 -6.91
N GLU A 103 12.83 -7.45 -8.02
CA GLU A 103 13.85 -8.49 -8.15
C GLU A 103 15.27 -7.92 -8.09
N TYR A 104 15.46 -6.68 -8.52
CA TYR A 104 16.74 -6.00 -8.46
C TYR A 104 17.13 -5.64 -7.02
N MET A 105 16.15 -5.28 -6.19
CA MET A 105 16.31 -4.85 -4.80
C MET A 105 16.55 -6.03 -3.85
N SER A 106 17.61 -6.79 -4.14
CA SER A 106 17.96 -8.07 -3.52
C SER A 106 18.85 -7.95 -2.27
N SER A 107 19.40 -6.77 -2.00
CA SER A 107 20.25 -6.52 -0.82
C SER A 107 20.18 -5.07 -0.36
N PHE A 108 20.53 -4.82 0.90
CA PHE A 108 20.56 -3.46 1.44
C PHE A 108 21.58 -2.55 0.73
N SER A 109 22.66 -3.11 0.18
CA SER A 109 23.64 -2.33 -0.57
C SER A 109 23.06 -1.69 -1.84
N LYS A 110 21.95 -2.23 -2.38
CA LYS A 110 21.26 -1.64 -3.54
C LYS A 110 20.70 -0.26 -3.23
N PHE A 111 20.27 0.01 -2.00
CA PHE A 111 19.73 1.32 -1.64
C PHE A 111 20.74 2.46 -1.81
N GLU A 112 22.04 2.17 -1.75
CA GLU A 112 23.11 3.15 -1.93
C GLU A 112 23.41 3.47 -3.41
N GLU A 113 22.89 2.69 -4.36
CA GLU A 113 23.14 2.93 -5.78
C GLU A 113 22.48 4.24 -6.24
N THR A 114 23.26 5.08 -6.91
CA THR A 114 22.88 6.46 -7.23
C THR A 114 22.25 6.63 -8.60
N GLN A 115 21.86 5.53 -9.25
CA GLN A 115 21.28 5.52 -10.58
C GLN A 115 20.05 4.61 -10.61
N LEU A 116 19.06 4.99 -11.41
CA LEU A 116 17.95 4.12 -11.72
C LEU A 116 18.50 2.92 -12.54
N PRO A 117 18.20 1.66 -12.15
CA PRO A 117 18.72 0.51 -12.84
C PRO A 117 18.11 0.40 -14.24
N PRO A 118 18.75 -0.36 -15.17
CA PRO A 118 18.27 -0.45 -16.54
C PRO A 118 16.90 -1.14 -16.63
N ARG A 119 16.08 -0.77 -17.63
CA ARG A 119 14.72 -1.32 -17.82
C ARG A 119 14.64 -2.85 -17.76
N SER A 120 15.66 -3.54 -18.24
CA SER A 120 15.74 -5.00 -18.24
C SER A 120 15.69 -5.63 -16.85
N THR A 121 15.97 -4.88 -15.77
CA THR A 121 15.92 -5.38 -14.39
C THR A 121 14.56 -5.21 -13.73
N PHE A 122 13.58 -4.60 -14.42
CA PHE A 122 12.20 -4.43 -13.94
C PHE A 122 11.32 -5.62 -14.37
N HIS A 123 11.86 -6.84 -14.32
CA HIS A 123 11.14 -8.06 -14.66
C HIS A 123 10.49 -8.65 -13.42
N SER A 124 9.16 -8.77 -13.43
CA SER A 124 8.40 -9.37 -12.33
C SER A 124 8.32 -10.89 -12.49
N PHE A 125 8.81 -11.66 -11.52
CA PHE A 125 8.65 -13.12 -11.52
C PHE A 125 7.20 -13.56 -11.38
N LEU A 126 6.36 -12.75 -10.74
CA LEU A 126 4.94 -13.04 -10.53
C LEU A 126 4.14 -13.04 -11.83
N THR A 127 4.51 -12.17 -12.77
CA THR A 127 3.84 -12.02 -14.06
C THR A 127 4.66 -12.61 -15.20
N ASN A 128 5.94 -12.92 -14.96
CA ASN A 128 6.92 -13.33 -15.97
C ASN A 128 6.99 -12.33 -17.14
N GLU A 129 6.88 -11.04 -16.81
CA GLU A 129 6.81 -9.93 -17.75
C GLU A 129 7.70 -8.77 -17.27
N GLY A 130 8.31 -8.07 -18.22
CA GLY A 130 8.97 -6.79 -17.97
C GLY A 130 8.01 -5.61 -18.08
N ILE A 131 8.51 -4.41 -17.82
CA ILE A 131 7.75 -3.18 -17.98
C ILE A 131 7.81 -2.63 -19.42
N SER A 132 6.81 -1.84 -19.79
CA SER A 132 6.79 -1.12 -21.06
C SER A 132 7.83 0.01 -21.08
N GLU A 133 8.13 0.54 -22.27
CA GLU A 133 9.01 1.71 -22.39
C GLU A 133 8.39 2.94 -21.69
N ALA A 134 7.08 3.13 -21.83
CA ALA A 134 6.36 4.23 -21.19
C ALA A 134 6.40 4.16 -19.65
N ASP A 135 6.36 2.95 -19.07
CA ASP A 135 6.51 2.75 -17.62
C ASP A 135 7.93 3.13 -17.16
N TYR A 136 8.95 2.75 -17.94
CA TYR A 136 10.32 3.09 -17.60
C TYR A 136 10.60 4.60 -17.75
N GLU A 137 10.09 5.24 -18.80
CA GLU A 137 10.11 6.70 -18.94
C GLU A 137 9.42 7.38 -17.76
N HIS A 138 8.31 6.83 -17.27
CA HIS A 138 7.63 7.33 -16.07
C HIS A 138 8.54 7.23 -14.83
N ALA A 139 9.20 6.09 -14.62
CA ALA A 139 10.16 5.91 -13.52
C ALA A 139 11.31 6.93 -13.59
N GLN A 140 11.86 7.17 -14.78
CA GLN A 140 12.90 8.18 -15.02
C GLN A 140 12.40 9.60 -14.74
N ASN A 141 11.18 9.92 -15.14
CA ASN A 141 10.56 11.22 -14.87
C ASN A 141 10.39 11.45 -13.37
N VAL A 142 9.89 10.45 -12.61
CA VAL A 142 9.80 10.52 -11.15
C VAL A 142 11.17 10.73 -10.53
N TRP A 143 12.17 9.92 -10.93
CA TRP A 143 13.55 10.04 -10.45
C TRP A 143 14.11 11.47 -10.61
N LYS A 144 13.94 12.03 -11.81
CA LYS A 144 14.43 13.38 -12.15
C LYS A 144 13.66 14.49 -11.44
N CYS A 145 12.32 14.45 -11.48
CA CYS A 145 11.47 15.50 -10.92
C CYS A 145 11.56 15.60 -9.39
N PHE A 146 11.71 14.45 -8.71
CA PHE A 146 11.89 14.41 -7.26
C PHE A 146 13.35 14.51 -6.82
N LYS A 147 14.29 14.68 -7.76
CA LYS A 147 15.74 14.84 -7.52
C LYS A 147 16.31 13.72 -6.64
N ILE A 148 15.91 12.50 -6.96
CA ILE A 148 16.25 11.30 -6.21
C ILE A 148 17.74 11.00 -6.37
N LYS A 149 18.42 10.77 -5.25
CA LYS A 149 19.88 10.60 -5.21
C LYS A 149 20.31 9.14 -5.25
N ASN A 150 19.49 8.25 -4.70
CA ASN A 150 19.78 6.82 -4.63
C ASN A 150 18.51 5.98 -4.60
N LEU A 151 18.66 4.65 -4.72
CA LEU A 151 17.52 3.73 -4.69
C LEU A 151 16.82 3.66 -3.33
N GLY A 152 17.50 4.06 -2.23
CA GLY A 152 16.91 4.31 -0.91
C GLY A 152 15.80 5.35 -0.97
N GLU A 153 16.13 6.55 -1.42
CA GLU A 153 15.16 7.63 -1.58
C GLU A 153 14.05 7.26 -2.58
N TYR A 154 14.36 6.49 -3.63
CA TYR A 154 13.36 5.97 -4.56
C TYR A 154 12.38 5.00 -3.89
N HIS A 155 12.89 4.07 -3.09
CA HIS A 155 12.10 3.12 -2.34
C HIS A 155 11.19 3.82 -1.33
N ASP A 156 11.73 4.75 -0.55
CA ASP A 156 10.95 5.50 0.43
C ASP A 156 9.81 6.29 -0.24
N LEU A 157 10.09 6.93 -1.38
CA LEU A 157 9.07 7.61 -2.16
C LEU A 157 8.01 6.64 -2.69
N TYR A 158 8.43 5.48 -3.23
CA TYR A 158 7.54 4.44 -3.75
C TYR A 158 6.58 3.94 -2.67
N VAL A 159 7.12 3.47 -1.53
CA VAL A 159 6.34 2.88 -0.43
C VAL A 159 5.41 3.93 0.19
N LYS A 160 5.93 5.15 0.41
CA LYS A 160 5.11 6.26 0.94
C LYS A 160 3.96 6.60 0.01
N THR A 161 4.21 6.61 -1.31
CA THR A 161 3.18 6.90 -2.32
C THR A 161 2.09 5.83 -2.32
N ASP A 162 2.45 4.54 -2.31
CA ASP A 162 1.48 3.44 -2.26
C ASP A 162 0.56 3.53 -1.03
N VAL A 163 1.12 3.84 0.14
CA VAL A 163 0.33 4.01 1.38
C VAL A 163 -0.61 5.22 1.31
N ILE A 164 -0.14 6.34 0.76
CA ILE A 164 -0.94 7.55 0.61
C ILE A 164 -2.09 7.32 -0.38
N LEU A 165 -1.81 6.70 -1.53
CA LEU A 165 -2.82 6.38 -2.54
C LEU A 165 -3.89 5.44 -1.97
N LEU A 166 -3.48 4.39 -1.26
CA LEU A 166 -4.42 3.50 -0.58
C LEU A 166 -5.26 4.26 0.46
N SER A 167 -4.66 5.21 1.17
CA SER A 167 -5.38 6.03 2.15
C SER A 167 -6.45 6.90 1.48
N ASP A 168 -6.13 7.57 0.37
CA ASP A 168 -7.11 8.36 -0.38
C ASP A 168 -8.23 7.47 -0.94
N VAL A 169 -7.90 6.34 -1.57
CA VAL A 169 -8.88 5.37 -2.08
C VAL A 169 -9.80 4.89 -0.96
N PHE A 170 -9.24 4.47 0.17
CA PHE A 170 -10.01 3.90 1.27
C PHE A 170 -10.87 4.95 1.98
N GLU A 171 -10.37 6.18 2.14
CA GLU A 171 -11.16 7.28 2.73
C GLU A 171 -12.35 7.66 1.86
N ASN A 172 -12.20 7.62 0.53
CA ASN A 172 -13.32 7.82 -0.39
C ASN A 172 -14.33 6.67 -0.34
N PHE A 173 -13.85 5.42 -0.32
CA PHE A 173 -14.71 4.25 -0.11
C PHE A 173 -15.52 4.35 1.19
N ARG A 174 -14.86 4.70 2.30
CA ARG A 174 -15.49 4.87 3.62
C ARG A 174 -16.61 5.91 3.56
N LYS A 175 -16.36 7.09 2.97
CA LYS A 175 -17.38 8.14 2.81
C LYS A 175 -18.58 7.65 2.01
N LEU A 176 -18.35 6.97 0.90
CA LEU A 176 -19.42 6.42 0.05
C LEU A 176 -20.28 5.41 0.83
N THR A 177 -19.64 4.46 1.52
CA THR A 177 -20.36 3.45 2.32
C THR A 177 -21.16 4.06 3.46
N GLN A 178 -20.65 5.10 4.11
CA GLN A 178 -21.35 5.79 5.20
C GLN A 178 -22.61 6.51 4.70
N ILE A 179 -22.55 7.16 3.54
CA ILE A 179 -23.72 7.79 2.90
C ILE A 179 -24.79 6.74 2.60
N PHE A 180 -24.39 5.60 2.03
CA PHE A 180 -25.32 4.53 1.67
C PHE A 180 -25.98 3.89 2.89
N ILE A 181 -25.23 3.61 3.96
CA ILE A 181 -25.77 3.07 5.21
C ILE A 181 -26.77 4.06 5.84
N ASN A 182 -26.40 5.34 5.91
CA ASN A 182 -27.30 6.37 6.44
C ASN A 182 -28.59 6.46 5.60
N TRP A 183 -28.49 6.35 4.27
CA TRP A 183 -29.66 6.32 3.40
C TRP A 183 -30.58 5.15 3.74
N ILE A 184 -30.06 3.92 3.80
CA ILE A 184 -30.84 2.72 4.17
C ILE A 184 -31.56 2.91 5.51
N GLN A 185 -30.86 3.43 6.53
CA GLN A 185 -31.44 3.63 7.86
C GLN A 185 -32.57 4.67 7.92
N HIS A 186 -32.71 5.53 6.91
CA HIS A 186 -33.71 6.59 6.87
C HIS A 186 -34.80 6.39 5.82
N THR A 187 -34.64 5.44 4.90
CA THR A 187 -35.63 5.14 3.84
C THR A 187 -36.21 3.72 3.89
N CYS A 188 -35.70 2.84 4.76
CA CYS A 188 -36.25 1.51 5.06
C CYS A 188 -36.67 1.43 6.53
#